data_AF-A0A0F8Z2X6-F1
#
_entry.id   AF-A0A0F8Z2X6-F1
#
_cell.length_a   1.000
_cell.length_b   1.000
_cell.length_c   1.000
_cell.angle_alpha   90.00
_cell.angle_beta   90.00
_cell.angle_gamma   90.00
#
_symmetry.space_group_name_H-M   'P 1'
#
loop_
_entity.id
_entity.type
_entity.pdbx_description
1 polymer ?
#
loop_
_entity_poly.entity_id
_entity_poly.type
_entity_poly.pdbx_seq_one_letter_code
_entity_poly.pdbx_strand_id
1 'polypeptide(L)'
;TDYAQKRMEKLGEDQVITVEQLAIDVALAGAWVERAAARNSLDAGVSSHRASDSVFRKMDGQMQAMRVPGYLNDSGDANTWAAIMTPYVFHDISESGNVDAIGLYQDQGIHLNWEVAMIGNFRLVSSAFAKTFFGAGADNAQPVATTLNGAVGRLDKTVTTTADESSDAAYGLFLNIGTEETSTTFYADNEQVKLNSAATTTLTIIGSGENEGLRFAHASGTAINNNDSVYTIVFGGPASLVKVFVPSVGEFGEIVGPKESGILDQFASVGWKFYGNYGLLTENRIVRGEYSTSYED
;
A
#
# COMPACT_ATOMS: atom_id res chain seq x y z
N THR A 1 4.56 -35.01 -2.12
CA THR A 1 3.85 -33.74 -1.89
C THR A 1 4.88 -32.69 -1.57
N ASP A 2 4.85 -31.60 -2.32
CA ASP A 2 5.94 -30.65 -2.48
C ASP A 2 6.04 -29.62 -1.35
N TYR A 3 6.08 -30.12 -0.11
CA TYR A 3 6.06 -29.29 1.09
C TYR A 3 7.33 -28.47 1.28
N ALA A 4 8.46 -28.94 0.73
CA ALA A 4 9.73 -28.22 0.79
C ALA A 4 9.75 -27.03 -0.18
N GLN A 5 9.30 -27.22 -1.43
CA GLN A 5 9.24 -26.13 -2.41
C GLN A 5 8.24 -25.04 -1.98
N LYS A 6 7.02 -25.43 -1.57
CA LYS A 6 6.01 -24.48 -1.07
C LYS A 6 6.48 -23.67 0.15
N ARG A 7 7.30 -24.27 1.01
CA ARG A 7 7.89 -23.57 2.16
C ARG A 7 8.91 -22.53 1.71
N MET A 8 9.75 -22.86 0.73
CA MET A 8 10.75 -21.92 0.20
C MET A 8 10.12 -20.80 -0.61
N GLU A 9 9.05 -21.09 -1.34
CA GLU A 9 8.24 -20.10 -2.06
C GLU A 9 7.58 -19.11 -1.09
N LYS A 10 6.85 -19.62 -0.09
CA LYS A 10 6.22 -18.77 0.94
C LYS A 10 7.24 -17.95 1.72
N LEU A 11 8.39 -18.55 2.05
CA LEU A 11 9.48 -17.82 2.66
C LEU A 11 9.94 -16.68 1.74
N GLY A 12 10.15 -16.92 0.45
CA GLY A 12 10.51 -15.88 -0.52
C GLY A 12 9.47 -14.76 -0.62
N GLU A 13 8.17 -15.09 -0.59
CA GLU A 13 7.08 -14.10 -0.56
C GLU A 13 7.14 -13.24 0.71
N ASP A 14 7.25 -13.87 1.88
CA ASP A 14 7.34 -13.17 3.17
C ASP A 14 8.59 -12.27 3.24
N GLN A 15 9.70 -12.70 2.64
CA GLN A 15 10.94 -11.92 2.50
C GLN A 15 10.73 -10.64 1.70
N VAL A 16 10.14 -10.78 0.50
CA VAL A 16 9.89 -9.66 -0.40
C VAL A 16 8.96 -8.65 0.26
N ILE A 17 7.85 -9.12 0.86
CA ILE A 17 6.91 -8.27 1.59
C ILE A 17 7.61 -7.46 2.69
N THR A 18 8.53 -8.08 3.44
CA THR A 18 9.25 -7.40 4.52
C THR A 18 10.18 -6.30 4.00
N VAL A 19 10.93 -6.58 2.92
CA VAL A 19 11.83 -5.57 2.31
C VAL A 19 11.03 -4.44 1.65
N GLU A 20 9.93 -4.78 0.98
CA GLU A 20 9.04 -3.81 0.36
C GLU A 20 8.39 -2.90 1.41
N GLN A 21 7.99 -3.44 2.57
CA GLN A 21 7.45 -2.64 3.66
C GLN A 21 8.44 -1.56 4.13
N LEU A 22 9.73 -1.91 4.28
CA LEU A 22 10.76 -0.93 4.64
C LEU A 22 10.91 0.17 3.57
N ALA A 23 10.80 -0.20 2.29
CA ALA A 23 10.86 0.77 1.19
C ALA A 23 9.64 1.70 1.20
N ILE A 24 8.45 1.14 1.40
CA ILE A 24 7.18 1.86 1.50
C ILE A 24 7.23 2.84 2.67
N ASP A 25 7.65 2.40 3.86
CA ASP A 25 7.71 3.23 5.06
C ASP A 25 8.60 4.46 4.84
N VAL A 26 9.77 4.27 4.22
CA VAL A 26 10.70 5.36 3.92
C VAL A 26 10.19 6.27 2.81
N ALA A 27 9.58 5.70 1.76
CA ALA A 27 9.00 6.47 0.68
C ALA A 27 7.88 7.41 1.17
N LEU A 28 7.10 6.94 2.15
CA LEU A 28 6.00 7.68 2.75
C LEU A 28 6.44 8.60 3.88
N ALA A 29 7.63 8.43 4.45
CA ALA A 29 8.16 9.31 5.49
C ALA A 29 8.56 10.71 4.98
N GLY A 30 8.52 10.94 3.67
CA GLY A 30 8.84 12.24 3.06
C GLY A 30 7.93 13.36 3.56
N ALA A 31 8.52 14.52 3.86
CA ALA A 31 7.77 15.69 4.36
C ALA A 31 6.89 16.36 3.30
N TRP A 32 7.15 16.11 2.00
CA TRP A 32 6.37 16.70 0.92
C TRP A 32 5.13 15.85 0.62
N VAL A 33 4.00 16.31 1.17
CA VAL A 33 2.68 15.70 1.01
C VAL A 33 1.76 16.65 0.26
N GLU A 34 1.09 16.15 -0.78
CA GLU A 34 0.13 16.89 -1.59
C GLU A 34 -1.25 16.26 -1.46
N ARG A 35 -2.27 17.08 -1.12
CA ARG A 35 -3.65 16.62 -0.89
C ARG A 35 -4.63 17.76 -1.10
N ALA A 36 -5.84 17.43 -1.55
CA ALA A 36 -6.90 18.42 -1.78
C ALA A 36 -7.53 18.93 -0.49
N ALA A 37 -7.58 18.09 0.54
CA ALA A 37 -8.12 18.39 1.87
C ALA A 37 -7.26 17.74 2.97
N ALA A 38 -7.62 17.94 4.25
CA ALA A 38 -7.05 17.13 5.32
C ALA A 38 -7.35 15.64 5.07
N ARG A 39 -6.46 14.74 5.51
CA ARG A 39 -6.58 13.30 5.20
C ARG A 39 -7.94 12.71 5.59
N ASN A 40 -8.37 12.99 6.82
CA ASN A 40 -9.67 12.60 7.39
C ASN A 40 -10.88 13.31 6.77
N SER A 41 -10.67 14.10 5.72
CA SER A 41 -11.72 14.76 4.95
C SER A 41 -11.68 14.38 3.47
N LEU A 42 -10.78 13.46 3.09
CA LEU A 42 -10.77 12.87 1.76
C LEU A 42 -11.93 11.89 1.67
N ASP A 43 -12.82 12.15 0.73
CA ASP A 43 -14.14 11.55 0.61
C ASP A 43 -14.23 10.95 -0.80
N ALA A 44 -14.58 9.67 -0.88
CA ALA A 44 -14.76 8.93 -2.13
C ALA A 44 -15.83 9.59 -3.01
N GLY A 45 -16.89 10.15 -2.42
CA GLY A 45 -17.99 10.85 -3.09
C GLY A 45 -17.64 12.21 -3.68
N VAL A 46 -16.49 12.77 -3.32
CA VAL A 46 -16.07 14.10 -3.81
C VAL A 46 -15.07 13.96 -4.95
N SER A 47 -15.53 14.25 -6.17
CA SER A 47 -14.70 14.18 -7.39
C SER A 47 -13.38 14.96 -7.32
N SER A 48 -13.32 16.09 -6.60
CA SER A 48 -12.09 16.87 -6.43
C SER A 48 -11.06 16.25 -5.47
N HIS A 49 -11.44 15.22 -4.71
CA HIS A 49 -10.54 14.46 -3.85
C HIS A 49 -9.87 13.27 -4.57
N ARG A 50 -10.39 12.91 -5.75
CA ARG A 50 -9.85 11.84 -6.61
C ARG A 50 -8.64 12.31 -7.41
N ALA A 51 -7.76 11.38 -7.77
CA ALA A 51 -6.63 11.69 -8.64
C ALA A 51 -7.11 12.01 -10.07
N SER A 52 -6.44 12.95 -10.76
CA SER A 52 -6.76 13.32 -12.14
C SER A 52 -5.52 13.78 -12.90
N ASP A 53 -5.61 13.93 -14.22
CA ASP A 53 -4.51 14.41 -15.07
C ASP A 53 -3.92 15.75 -14.62
N SER A 54 -4.73 16.60 -13.98
CA SER A 54 -4.30 17.89 -13.46
C SER A 54 -3.22 17.75 -12.38
N VAL A 55 -3.26 16.66 -11.59
CA VAL A 55 -2.26 16.34 -10.59
C VAL A 55 -0.91 16.11 -11.26
N PHE A 56 -0.87 15.30 -12.33
CA PHE A 56 0.37 15.00 -13.05
C PHE A 56 0.99 16.25 -13.68
N ARG A 57 0.17 17.15 -14.25
CA ARG A 57 0.66 18.43 -14.78
C ARG A 57 1.24 19.34 -13.69
N LYS A 58 0.59 19.37 -12.52
CA LYS A 58 1.10 20.10 -11.35
C LYS A 58 2.43 19.51 -10.87
N MET A 59 2.49 18.18 -10.75
CA MET A 59 3.70 17.47 -10.30
C MET A 59 4.86 17.64 -11.28
N ASP A 60 4.62 17.64 -12.60
CA ASP A 60 5.67 17.88 -13.60
C ASP A 60 6.36 19.24 -13.36
N GLY A 61 5.58 20.31 -13.24
CA GLY A 61 6.10 21.65 -12.94
C GLY A 61 6.83 21.73 -11.59
N GLN A 62 6.32 21.05 -10.56
CA GLN A 62 6.94 21.02 -9.25
C GLN A 62 8.26 20.23 -9.22
N MET A 63 8.33 19.07 -9.88
CA MET A 63 9.53 18.24 -9.98
C MET A 63 10.64 18.97 -10.74
N GLN A 64 10.29 19.67 -11.83
CA GLN A 64 11.22 20.51 -12.57
C GLN A 64 11.72 21.70 -11.73
N ALA A 65 10.81 22.37 -11.00
CA ALA A 65 11.17 23.51 -10.13
C ALA A 65 12.15 23.09 -9.02
N MET A 66 11.95 21.91 -8.44
CA MET A 66 12.82 21.34 -7.40
C MET A 66 14.05 20.62 -7.97
N ARG A 67 14.19 20.56 -9.30
CA ARG A 67 15.30 19.92 -10.03
C ARG A 67 15.48 18.46 -9.63
N VAL A 68 14.37 17.74 -9.52
CA VAL A 68 14.38 16.30 -9.22
C VAL A 68 14.92 15.56 -10.44
N PRO A 69 16.02 14.79 -10.32
CA PRO A 69 16.54 14.02 -11.45
C PRO A 69 15.52 12.99 -11.93
N GLY A 70 15.24 12.93 -13.23
CA GLY A 70 14.43 11.89 -13.84
C GLY A 70 15.26 10.68 -14.29
N TYR A 71 14.57 9.60 -14.64
CA TYR A 71 15.10 8.47 -15.39
C TYR A 71 15.50 8.93 -16.80
N LEU A 72 16.57 8.32 -17.31
CA LEU A 72 17.02 8.50 -18.68
C LEU A 72 16.01 7.83 -19.63
N ASN A 73 15.52 8.57 -20.60
CA ASN A 73 14.79 8.01 -21.74
C ASN A 73 15.75 7.60 -22.87
N ASP A 74 15.22 7.00 -23.93
CA ASP A 74 15.98 6.62 -25.13
C ASP A 74 16.73 7.76 -25.81
N SER A 75 16.25 8.99 -25.66
CA SER A 75 16.86 10.19 -26.22
C SER A 75 18.01 10.74 -25.35
N GLY A 76 18.26 10.14 -24.18
CA GLY A 76 19.25 10.57 -23.21
C GLY A 76 18.78 11.71 -22.29
N ASP A 77 17.50 12.09 -22.36
CA ASP A 77 16.92 13.12 -21.49
C ASP A 77 16.52 12.52 -20.14
N ALA A 78 16.88 13.20 -19.05
CA ALA A 78 16.61 12.79 -17.68
C ALA A 78 15.36 13.49 -17.10
N ASN A 79 14.27 13.52 -17.87
CA ASN A 79 13.04 14.26 -17.55
C ASN A 79 11.84 13.35 -17.29
N THR A 80 12.03 12.05 -17.12
CA THR A 80 10.94 11.11 -16.86
C THR A 80 10.95 10.70 -15.39
N TRP A 81 9.82 10.66 -14.70
CA TRP A 81 9.71 10.21 -13.30
C TRP A 81 8.76 9.03 -13.17
N ALA A 82 8.80 8.34 -12.04
CA ALA A 82 7.85 7.28 -11.70
C ALA A 82 6.70 7.85 -10.87
N ALA A 83 5.51 7.31 -11.08
CA ALA A 83 4.34 7.49 -10.23
C ALA A 83 3.81 6.10 -9.83
N ILE A 84 4.02 5.72 -8.57
CA ILE A 84 3.64 4.41 -8.03
C ILE A 84 2.32 4.55 -7.29
N MET A 85 1.33 3.71 -7.63
CA MET A 85 -0.03 3.78 -7.08
C MET A 85 -0.71 2.41 -7.04
N THR A 86 -1.87 2.35 -6.37
CA THR A 86 -2.74 1.18 -6.40
C THR A 86 -3.55 1.09 -7.70
N PRO A 87 -4.07 -0.09 -8.06
CA PRO A 87 -4.93 -0.26 -9.24
C PRO A 87 -6.20 0.61 -9.21
N TYR A 88 -6.74 0.90 -8.02
CA TYR A 88 -7.94 1.74 -7.88
C TYR A 88 -7.69 3.19 -8.31
N VAL A 89 -6.55 3.76 -7.90
CA VAL A 89 -6.16 5.10 -8.33
C VAL A 89 -5.84 5.12 -9.83
N PHE A 90 -5.18 4.08 -10.33
CA PHE A 90 -4.88 3.96 -11.76
C PHE A 90 -6.16 3.96 -12.60
N HIS A 91 -7.21 3.26 -12.16
CA HIS A 91 -8.49 3.25 -12.84
C HIS A 91 -9.09 4.65 -12.97
N ASP A 92 -9.19 5.39 -11.86
CA ASP A 92 -9.75 6.75 -11.84
C ASP A 92 -9.02 7.69 -12.82
N ILE A 93 -7.70 7.51 -12.95
CA ILE A 93 -6.89 8.27 -13.90
C ILE A 93 -7.12 7.77 -15.34
N SER A 94 -7.21 6.46 -15.55
CA SER A 94 -7.41 5.87 -16.87
C SER A 94 -8.74 6.26 -17.52
N GLU A 95 -9.78 6.48 -16.72
CA GLU A 95 -11.07 6.98 -17.18
C GLU A 95 -11.00 8.40 -17.77
N SER A 96 -9.99 9.19 -17.38
CA SER A 96 -9.76 10.55 -17.90
C SER A 96 -9.28 10.56 -19.37
N GLY A 97 -8.84 9.42 -19.91
CA GLY A 97 -8.58 9.23 -21.34
C GLY A 97 -7.25 9.77 -21.87
N ASN A 98 -6.40 10.39 -21.04
CA ASN A 98 -5.07 10.89 -21.43
C ASN A 98 -3.92 9.94 -21.03
N VAL A 99 -4.22 8.64 -20.91
CA VAL A 99 -3.28 7.61 -20.48
C VAL A 99 -2.78 6.84 -21.69
N ASP A 100 -1.49 6.99 -21.99
CA ASP A 100 -0.85 6.24 -23.06
C ASP A 100 -0.44 4.86 -22.54
N ALA A 101 -1.04 3.80 -23.08
CA ALA A 101 -0.67 2.43 -22.72
C ALA A 101 0.73 2.07 -23.24
N ILE A 102 1.45 1.18 -22.55
CA ILE A 102 2.80 0.73 -22.95
C ILE A 102 2.88 0.25 -24.40
N GLY A 103 1.81 -0.39 -24.91
CA GLY A 103 1.78 -0.84 -26.30
C GLY A 103 1.81 0.28 -27.35
N LEU A 104 1.50 1.52 -26.95
CA LEU A 104 1.42 2.69 -27.83
C LEU A 104 2.71 3.52 -27.84
N TYR A 105 3.43 3.62 -26.70
CA TYR A 105 4.73 4.26 -26.66
C TYR A 105 5.84 3.20 -26.71
N GLN A 106 6.40 2.97 -27.90
CA GLN A 106 7.54 2.08 -28.11
C GLN A 106 8.84 2.75 -27.62
N ASP A 107 8.99 2.88 -26.31
CA ASP A 107 10.25 3.28 -25.66
C ASP A 107 11.10 2.01 -25.46
N GLN A 108 12.31 1.98 -26.01
CA GLN A 108 13.32 0.91 -25.83
C GLN A 108 14.07 1.04 -24.49
N GLY A 109 13.71 2.03 -23.67
CA GLY A 109 14.38 2.35 -22.41
C GLY A 109 14.08 1.38 -21.26
N ILE A 110 14.52 1.76 -20.06
CA ILE A 110 14.40 0.94 -18.85
C ILE A 110 12.93 0.85 -18.41
N HIS A 111 12.19 -0.20 -18.73
CA HIS A 111 10.84 -0.37 -18.17
C HIS A 111 10.90 -0.65 -16.67
N LEU A 112 10.01 0.00 -15.91
CA LEU A 112 9.85 -0.27 -14.49
C LEU A 112 9.02 -1.56 -14.30
N ASN A 113 9.31 -2.32 -13.25
CA ASN A 113 8.49 -3.48 -12.92
C ASN A 113 7.07 -3.01 -12.53
N TRP A 114 6.04 -3.66 -13.06
CA TRP A 114 4.63 -3.23 -12.94
C TRP A 114 4.29 -1.88 -13.58
N GLU A 115 5.13 -1.38 -14.50
CA GLU A 115 4.74 -0.28 -15.38
C GLU A 115 3.54 -0.73 -16.22
N VAL A 116 2.53 0.13 -16.34
CA VAL A 116 1.31 -0.16 -17.12
C VAL A 116 1.04 0.89 -18.20
N ALA A 117 1.47 2.13 -17.98
CA ALA A 117 1.17 3.25 -18.85
C ALA A 117 2.07 4.46 -18.56
N MET A 118 1.90 5.53 -19.33
CA MET A 118 2.56 6.82 -19.15
C MET A 118 1.54 7.96 -19.27
N ILE A 119 1.75 9.03 -18.49
CA ILE A 119 1.02 10.30 -18.61
C ILE A 119 2.03 11.43 -18.54
N GLY A 120 2.15 12.21 -19.61
CA GLY A 120 3.16 13.27 -19.71
C GLY A 120 4.54 12.69 -19.45
N ASN A 121 5.28 13.27 -18.50
CA ASN A 121 6.63 12.82 -18.12
C ASN A 121 6.64 11.75 -17.01
N PHE A 122 5.50 11.16 -16.67
CA PHE A 122 5.40 10.17 -15.58
C PHE A 122 5.08 8.78 -16.11
N ARG A 123 5.91 7.81 -15.73
CA ARG A 123 5.64 6.37 -15.92
C ARG A 123 4.82 5.86 -14.75
N LEU A 124 3.68 5.27 -15.08
CA LEU A 124 2.69 4.81 -14.12
C LEU A 124 2.99 3.36 -13.75
N VAL A 125 3.23 3.13 -12.46
CA VAL A 125 3.44 1.81 -11.88
C VAL A 125 2.22 1.48 -11.03
N SER A 126 1.46 0.46 -11.45
CA SER A 126 0.26 0.01 -10.76
C SER A 126 0.56 -1.28 -10.00
N SER A 127 0.59 -1.20 -8.67
CA SER A 127 0.89 -2.36 -7.81
C SER A 127 -0.14 -2.50 -6.71
N ALA A 128 -0.62 -3.74 -6.48
CA ALA A 128 -1.49 -4.06 -5.35
C ALA A 128 -0.79 -3.90 -3.99
N PHE A 129 0.55 -3.82 -3.99
CA PHE A 129 1.36 -3.60 -2.78
C PHE A 129 1.62 -2.11 -2.49
N ALA A 130 1.14 -1.20 -3.35
CA ALA A 130 1.22 0.22 -3.03
C ALA A 130 0.40 0.54 -1.78
N LYS A 131 0.92 1.44 -0.92
CA LYS A 131 0.28 1.73 0.36
C LYS A 131 -1.10 2.38 0.16
N THR A 132 -2.04 1.82 0.90
CA THR A 132 -3.34 2.41 1.19
C THR A 132 -3.43 2.65 2.71
N PHE A 133 -3.87 3.84 3.10
CA PHE A 133 -4.21 4.16 4.49
C PHE A 133 -5.67 3.78 4.73
N PHE A 134 -5.91 2.55 5.16
CA PHE A 134 -7.26 2.01 5.34
C PHE A 134 -8.00 2.76 6.45
N GLY A 135 -9.19 3.26 6.14
CA GLY A 135 -10.06 3.99 7.07
C GLY A 135 -9.53 5.34 7.56
N ALA A 136 -8.61 5.97 6.82
CA ALA A 136 -8.01 7.25 7.19
C ALA A 136 -8.72 8.48 6.58
N GLY A 137 -9.71 8.25 5.72
CA GLY A 137 -10.50 9.24 4.97
C GLY A 137 -11.70 9.74 5.77
N ALA A 138 -12.68 10.28 5.05
CA ALA A 138 -13.92 10.78 5.62
C ALA A 138 -14.80 9.64 6.14
N ASP A 139 -15.62 9.95 7.13
CA ASP A 139 -16.66 9.03 7.60
C ASP A 139 -17.68 8.80 6.48
N ASN A 140 -18.06 7.54 6.28
CA ASN A 140 -19.10 7.20 5.32
C ASN A 140 -20.47 7.76 5.77
N ALA A 141 -21.37 8.01 4.82
CA ALA A 141 -22.71 8.54 5.09
C ALA A 141 -23.56 7.62 5.99
N GLN A 142 -23.28 6.31 5.98
CA GLN A 142 -23.83 5.34 6.95
C GLN A 142 -22.65 4.75 7.76
N PRO A 143 -22.21 5.41 8.83
CA PRO A 143 -20.99 5.04 9.51
C PRO A 143 -21.19 3.79 10.38
N VAL A 144 -20.38 2.78 10.13
CA VAL A 144 -20.06 1.72 11.10
C VAL A 144 -18.94 2.28 11.96
N ALA A 145 -19.15 2.39 13.27
CA ALA A 145 -18.16 2.96 14.19
C ALA A 145 -18.23 2.24 15.53
N THR A 146 -17.52 1.11 15.62
CA THR A 146 -17.63 0.18 16.73
C THR A 146 -16.27 -0.38 17.12
N THR A 147 -16.25 -1.29 18.08
CA THR A 147 -15.03 -1.98 18.50
C THR A 147 -15.24 -3.47 18.62
N LEU A 148 -14.16 -4.24 18.56
CA LEU A 148 -14.18 -5.66 18.85
C LEU A 148 -14.55 -5.94 20.31
N ASN A 149 -15.53 -6.80 20.54
CA ASN A 149 -15.99 -7.28 21.85
C ASN A 149 -15.18 -8.50 22.36
N GLY A 150 -13.99 -8.69 21.83
CA GLY A 150 -13.11 -9.82 22.14
C GLY A 150 -11.90 -9.80 21.22
N ALA A 151 -10.79 -10.38 21.67
CA ALA A 151 -9.64 -10.58 20.80
C ALA A 151 -10.01 -11.60 19.70
N VAL A 152 -9.59 -11.33 18.47
CA VAL A 152 -9.78 -12.20 17.31
C VAL A 152 -8.42 -12.65 16.79
N GLY A 153 -8.36 -13.90 16.39
CA GLY A 153 -7.15 -14.52 15.87
C GLY A 153 -6.95 -14.23 14.39
N ARG A 154 -5.69 -14.37 13.96
CA ARG A 154 -5.38 -14.50 12.54
C ARG A 154 -6.16 -15.68 11.95
N LEU A 155 -6.65 -15.52 10.71
CA LEU A 155 -7.51 -16.45 9.96
C LEU A 155 -8.97 -16.53 10.41
N ASP A 156 -9.38 -15.80 11.45
CA ASP A 156 -10.79 -15.75 11.83
C ASP A 156 -11.62 -15.11 10.71
N LYS A 157 -12.80 -15.68 10.44
CA LYS A 157 -13.77 -15.19 9.45
C LYS A 157 -14.97 -14.49 10.07
N THR A 158 -15.01 -14.44 11.39
CA THR A 158 -16.10 -13.86 12.15
C THR A 158 -15.54 -12.98 13.24
N VAL A 159 -16.09 -11.79 13.39
CA VAL A 159 -15.73 -10.86 14.45
C VAL A 159 -16.99 -10.50 15.24
N THR A 160 -16.82 -10.31 16.54
CA THR A 160 -17.91 -9.86 17.42
C THR A 160 -17.68 -8.40 17.77
N THR A 161 -18.66 -7.55 17.49
CA THR A 161 -18.67 -6.12 17.78
C THR A 161 -19.30 -5.84 19.15
N THR A 162 -18.95 -4.69 19.74
CA THR A 162 -19.48 -4.24 21.03
C THR A 162 -20.93 -3.78 20.92
N ALA A 163 -21.31 -3.22 19.77
CA ALA A 163 -22.68 -2.81 19.46
C ALA A 163 -23.28 -3.64 18.30
N ASP A 164 -24.60 -3.61 18.19
CA ASP A 164 -25.32 -4.21 17.06
C ASP A 164 -25.10 -3.33 15.84
N GLU A 165 -24.45 -3.88 14.81
CA GLU A 165 -24.16 -3.18 13.55
C GLU A 165 -25.02 -3.73 12.41
N SER A 166 -26.04 -4.54 12.68
CA SER A 166 -26.83 -5.20 11.62
C SER A 166 -27.67 -4.23 10.78
N SER A 167 -27.92 -3.01 11.27
CA SER A 167 -28.54 -1.92 10.53
C SER A 167 -27.57 -1.14 9.63
N ASP A 168 -26.31 -1.01 10.06
CA ASP A 168 -25.35 -0.07 9.49
C ASP A 168 -24.29 -0.78 8.63
N ALA A 169 -24.00 -2.05 8.92
CA ALA A 169 -23.08 -2.91 8.19
C ALA A 169 -23.84 -3.71 7.09
N ALA A 170 -24.05 -3.08 5.94
CA ALA A 170 -24.69 -3.71 4.78
C ALA A 170 -23.77 -4.72 4.06
N TYR A 171 -24.37 -5.75 3.45
CA TYR A 171 -23.65 -6.75 2.66
C TYR A 171 -22.73 -6.12 1.62
N GLY A 172 -21.50 -6.60 1.53
CA GLY A 172 -20.56 -6.22 0.49
C GLY A 172 -19.77 -4.94 0.76
N LEU A 173 -20.05 -4.22 1.85
CA LEU A 173 -19.25 -3.08 2.30
C LEU A 173 -17.84 -3.52 2.71
N PHE A 174 -16.87 -2.63 2.55
CA PHE A 174 -15.56 -2.78 3.15
C PHE A 174 -15.55 -2.19 4.56
N LEU A 175 -14.94 -2.92 5.49
CA LEU A 175 -14.70 -2.51 6.86
C LEU A 175 -13.20 -2.47 7.10
N ASN A 176 -12.73 -1.47 7.81
CA ASN A 176 -11.34 -1.36 8.26
C ASN A 176 -11.27 -1.81 9.71
N ILE A 177 -10.32 -2.69 10.00
CA ILE A 177 -10.03 -3.17 11.35
C ILE A 177 -8.61 -2.76 11.71
N GLY A 178 -8.46 -2.03 12.80
CA GLY A 178 -7.15 -1.57 13.26
C GLY A 178 -7.19 -0.25 13.99
N THR A 179 -6.05 0.42 14.02
CA THR A 179 -5.91 1.76 14.60
C THR A 179 -5.96 2.80 13.50
N GLU A 180 -6.82 3.79 13.59
CA GLU A 180 -6.97 4.82 12.56
C GLU A 180 -5.62 5.50 12.22
N GLU A 181 -5.26 5.50 10.94
CA GLU A 181 -3.99 6.07 10.46
C GLU A 181 -4.13 7.58 10.21
N THR A 182 -3.54 8.38 11.10
CA THR A 182 -3.50 9.85 10.97
C THR A 182 -2.21 10.32 10.29
N SER A 183 -2.14 11.62 9.99
CA SER A 183 -1.03 12.40 9.38
C SER A 183 0.30 11.67 9.09
N THR A 184 0.95 11.08 10.10
CA THR A 184 2.25 10.40 9.96
C THR A 184 2.27 8.99 10.53
N THR A 185 1.14 8.46 11.02
CA THR A 185 1.10 7.13 11.62
C THR A 185 0.94 6.07 10.55
N PHE A 186 1.74 5.02 10.68
CA PHE A 186 1.67 3.81 9.89
C PHE A 186 1.48 2.65 10.86
N TYR A 187 0.42 1.87 10.65
CA TYR A 187 0.10 0.70 11.42
C TYR A 187 0.07 -0.50 10.48
N ALA A 188 1.12 -1.32 10.57
CA ALA A 188 1.27 -2.52 9.73
C ALA A 188 0.14 -3.54 9.92
N ASP A 189 -0.52 -3.50 11.07
CA ASP A 189 -1.58 -4.44 11.44
C ASP A 189 -2.97 -3.99 10.96
N ASN A 190 -3.10 -2.79 10.38
CA ASN A 190 -4.37 -2.35 9.81
C ASN A 190 -4.70 -3.19 8.57
N GLU A 191 -5.94 -3.65 8.49
CA GLU A 191 -6.43 -4.39 7.34
C GLU A 191 -7.86 -3.99 6.98
N GLN A 192 -8.16 -4.08 5.69
CA GLN A 192 -9.51 -3.92 5.15
C GLN A 192 -10.10 -5.30 4.87
N VAL A 193 -11.34 -5.51 5.29
CA VAL A 193 -12.08 -6.77 5.12
C VAL A 193 -13.40 -6.48 4.45
N LYS A 194 -13.89 -7.42 3.64
CA LYS A 194 -15.20 -7.30 3.01
C LYS A 194 -16.25 -7.95 3.90
N LEU A 195 -17.35 -7.26 4.16
CA LEU A 195 -18.46 -7.81 4.92
C LEU A 195 -19.26 -8.80 4.07
N ASN A 196 -19.46 -10.00 4.58
CA ASN A 196 -20.28 -11.03 3.96
C ASN A 196 -21.66 -11.19 4.62
N SER A 197 -21.80 -10.91 5.91
CA SER A 197 -23.11 -10.79 6.57
C SER A 197 -22.98 -10.19 7.95
N ALA A 198 -23.99 -9.44 8.39
CA ALA A 198 -24.11 -8.95 9.76
C ALA A 198 -25.34 -9.58 10.44
N ALA A 199 -25.16 -10.05 11.66
CA ALA A 199 -26.22 -10.57 12.51
C ALA A 199 -26.00 -10.08 13.93
N THR A 200 -26.81 -9.09 14.36
CA THR A 200 -26.65 -8.37 15.62
C THR A 200 -25.22 -7.88 15.83
N THR A 201 -24.52 -8.46 16.80
CA THR A 201 -23.12 -8.14 17.14
C THR A 201 -22.11 -9.03 16.44
N THR A 202 -22.52 -9.96 15.57
CA THR A 202 -21.61 -10.87 14.87
C THR A 202 -21.53 -10.51 13.40
N LEU A 203 -20.32 -10.21 12.93
CA LEU A 203 -20.03 -9.93 11.54
C LEU A 203 -19.26 -11.10 10.93
N THR A 204 -19.72 -11.61 9.80
CA THR A 204 -18.98 -12.56 8.97
C THR A 204 -18.28 -11.79 7.87
N ILE A 205 -16.97 -12.02 7.73
CA ILE A 205 -16.08 -11.23 6.89
C ILE A 205 -15.29 -12.11 5.93
N ILE A 206 -14.76 -11.49 4.89
CA ILE A 206 -13.81 -12.03 3.92
C ILE A 206 -12.58 -11.12 3.98
N GLY A 207 -11.51 -11.59 4.61
CA GLY A 207 -10.25 -10.88 4.76
C GLY A 207 -9.22 -11.26 3.71
N SER A 208 -8.10 -10.54 3.69
CA SER A 208 -6.96 -10.79 2.79
C SER A 208 -6.00 -11.88 3.29
N GLY A 209 -6.27 -12.47 4.46
CA GLY A 209 -5.48 -13.55 5.04
C GLY A 209 -5.71 -14.89 4.35
N GLU A 210 -4.94 -15.89 4.77
CA GLU A 210 -5.11 -17.26 4.26
C GLU A 210 -6.54 -17.76 4.53
N ASN A 211 -7.07 -18.56 3.61
CA ASN A 211 -8.44 -19.05 3.65
C ASN A 211 -9.50 -17.93 3.77
N GLU A 212 -9.25 -16.71 3.31
CA GLU A 212 -10.20 -15.57 3.39
C GLU A 212 -10.46 -15.06 4.82
N GLY A 213 -9.62 -15.42 5.78
CA GLY A 213 -9.72 -14.89 7.14
C GLY A 213 -8.91 -13.59 7.33
N LEU A 214 -8.86 -13.11 8.57
CA LEU A 214 -8.01 -11.99 8.95
C LEU A 214 -6.53 -12.28 8.69
N ARG A 215 -5.80 -11.29 8.18
CA ARG A 215 -4.35 -11.37 7.99
C ARG A 215 -3.62 -11.25 9.33
N PHE A 216 -4.13 -10.44 10.26
CA PHE A 216 -3.54 -10.17 11.55
C PHE A 216 -4.46 -10.60 12.70
N ALA A 217 -3.88 -10.73 13.89
CA ALA A 217 -4.66 -10.92 15.11
C ALA A 217 -4.93 -9.54 15.71
N HIS A 218 -6.15 -9.32 16.20
CA HIS A 218 -6.57 -8.03 16.76
C HIS A 218 -7.01 -8.19 18.21
N ALA A 219 -6.62 -7.24 19.05
CA ALA A 219 -7.01 -7.23 20.45
C ALA A 219 -8.48 -6.85 20.63
N SER A 220 -9.04 -7.18 21.80
CA SER A 220 -10.34 -6.63 22.20
C SER A 220 -10.26 -5.10 22.28
N GLY A 221 -11.30 -4.41 21.83
CA GLY A 221 -11.34 -2.95 21.77
C GLY A 221 -10.71 -2.33 20.52
N THR A 222 -10.12 -3.11 19.61
CA THR A 222 -9.69 -2.59 18.30
C THR A 222 -10.88 -2.02 17.54
N ALA A 223 -10.68 -0.87 16.89
CA ALA A 223 -11.73 -0.20 16.14
C ALA A 223 -12.12 -0.98 14.88
N ILE A 224 -13.42 -0.95 14.59
CA ILE A 224 -14.00 -1.37 13.32
C ILE A 224 -14.75 -0.17 12.78
N ASN A 225 -14.37 0.30 11.59
CA ASN A 225 -15.07 1.38 10.91
C ASN A 225 -15.26 1.09 9.42
N ASN A 226 -16.06 1.89 8.73
CA ASN A 226 -16.20 1.86 7.28
C ASN A 226 -15.83 3.20 6.63
N ASN A 227 -14.96 3.97 7.29
CA ASN A 227 -14.44 5.21 6.74
C ASN A 227 -13.73 4.95 5.41
N ASP A 228 -13.73 5.96 4.56
CA ASP A 228 -13.02 5.88 3.28
C ASP A 228 -11.52 5.66 3.53
N SER A 229 -10.87 4.95 2.62
CA SER A 229 -9.43 4.77 2.62
C SER A 229 -8.77 5.91 1.84
N VAL A 230 -7.54 6.22 2.25
CA VAL A 230 -6.72 7.19 1.53
C VAL A 230 -5.64 6.47 0.75
N TYR A 231 -5.68 6.65 -0.56
CA TYR A 231 -4.76 6.04 -1.49
C TYR A 231 -3.61 6.97 -1.81
N THR A 232 -2.45 6.38 -2.08
CA THR A 232 -1.23 7.16 -2.31
C THR A 232 -0.76 7.07 -3.75
N ILE A 233 -0.22 8.20 -4.25
CA ILE A 233 0.66 8.20 -5.41
C ILE A 233 2.02 8.70 -4.94
N VAL A 234 3.05 7.87 -5.09
CA VAL A 234 4.43 8.27 -4.79
C VAL A 234 5.11 8.67 -6.09
N PHE A 235 5.49 9.94 -6.17
CA PHE A 235 6.24 10.50 -7.30
C PHE A 235 7.74 10.60 -6.94
N GLY A 236 8.59 10.14 -7.85
CA GLY A 236 10.03 10.21 -7.65
C GLY A 236 10.85 9.77 -8.86
N GLY A 237 12.15 9.99 -8.79
CA GLY A 237 13.12 9.56 -9.78
C GLY A 237 14.23 8.70 -9.16
N PRO A 238 15.29 8.39 -9.92
CA PRO A 238 16.37 7.50 -9.49
C PRO A 238 17.16 8.00 -8.26
N ALA A 239 17.02 9.27 -7.88
CA ALA A 239 17.70 9.85 -6.72
C ALA A 239 16.75 10.22 -5.57
N SER A 240 15.56 9.61 -5.52
CA SER A 240 14.56 9.82 -4.46
C SER A 240 14.77 8.88 -3.27
N LEU A 241 15.04 7.60 -3.54
CA LEU A 241 15.29 6.57 -2.54
C LEU A 241 16.68 5.96 -2.74
N VAL A 242 17.37 5.68 -1.63
CA VAL A 242 18.58 4.86 -1.63
C VAL A 242 18.34 3.58 -0.83
N LYS A 243 18.82 2.46 -1.37
CA LYS A 243 18.91 1.19 -0.64
C LYS A 243 20.35 0.97 -0.23
N VAL A 244 20.57 0.78 1.07
CA VAL A 244 21.87 0.42 1.62
C VAL A 244 21.76 -0.99 2.18
N PHE A 245 22.66 -1.89 1.79
CA PHE A 245 22.69 -3.26 2.27
C PHE A 245 24.13 -3.73 2.45
N VAL A 246 24.33 -4.71 3.33
CA VAL A 246 25.65 -5.31 3.53
C VAL A 246 26.00 -6.15 2.30
N PRO A 247 27.11 -5.87 1.59
CA PRO A 247 27.45 -6.57 0.35
C PRO A 247 27.59 -8.08 0.49
N SER A 248 27.98 -8.57 1.67
CA SER A 248 28.15 -10.01 1.92
C SER A 248 26.85 -10.80 2.00
N VAL A 249 25.72 -10.12 2.22
CA VAL A 249 24.38 -10.73 2.34
C VAL A 249 23.54 -10.44 1.10
N GLY A 250 23.84 -9.35 0.40
CA GLY A 250 23.17 -8.98 -0.84
C GLY A 250 21.89 -8.17 -0.63
N GLU A 251 21.32 -7.75 -1.75
CA GLU A 251 20.23 -6.76 -1.79
C GLU A 251 18.88 -7.31 -1.30
N PHE A 252 18.69 -8.62 -1.36
CA PHE A 252 17.44 -9.32 -1.03
C PHE A 252 17.56 -10.17 0.25
N GLY A 253 18.66 -10.03 0.99
CA GLY A 253 18.96 -10.88 2.14
C GLY A 253 19.47 -12.27 1.73
N GLU A 254 19.89 -13.04 2.74
CA GLU A 254 20.30 -14.42 2.56
C GLU A 254 19.42 -15.38 3.35
N ILE A 255 19.20 -16.56 2.79
CA ILE A 255 18.59 -17.68 3.52
C ILE A 255 19.66 -18.28 4.44
N VAL A 256 19.40 -18.25 5.74
CA VAL A 256 20.26 -18.87 6.75
C VAL A 256 19.74 -20.26 7.06
N GLY A 257 20.51 -21.25 6.60
CA GLY A 257 20.32 -22.64 6.96
C GLY A 257 20.62 -22.91 8.45
N PRO A 258 20.14 -24.04 8.99
CA PRO A 258 20.45 -24.45 10.36
C PRO A 258 21.97 -24.58 10.56
N LYS A 259 22.48 -24.05 11.68
CA LYS A 259 23.91 -24.10 12.03
C LYS A 259 24.20 -25.25 12.99
N GLU A 260 25.32 -25.95 12.79
CA GLU A 260 25.75 -27.11 13.61
C GLU A 260 26.06 -26.78 15.09
N SER A 261 26.08 -25.50 15.49
CA SER A 261 26.55 -25.06 16.81
C SER A 261 25.45 -24.85 17.87
N GLY A 262 24.20 -25.26 17.62
CA GLY A 262 23.24 -25.58 18.68
C GLY A 262 22.70 -24.46 19.59
N ILE A 263 22.68 -23.18 19.19
CA ILE A 263 22.12 -22.09 20.04
C ILE A 263 20.71 -21.62 19.62
N LEU A 264 20.10 -22.22 18.60
CA LEU A 264 18.69 -21.92 18.26
C LEU A 264 18.01 -23.15 17.66
N ASP A 265 17.84 -24.17 18.50
CA ASP A 265 17.10 -25.39 18.18
C ASP A 265 15.73 -25.36 18.87
N GLN A 266 14.79 -24.58 18.32
CA GLN A 266 13.37 -24.79 18.65
C GLN A 266 12.41 -24.87 17.47
N PHE A 267 12.82 -24.56 16.23
CA PHE A 267 11.99 -24.89 15.07
C PHE A 267 12.87 -25.26 13.87
N ALA A 268 12.49 -26.32 13.15
CA ALA A 268 13.05 -26.72 11.85
C ALA A 268 12.72 -25.69 10.75
N SER A 269 13.04 -24.43 11.00
CA SER A 269 12.75 -23.28 10.17
C SER A 269 14.05 -22.78 9.55
N VAL A 270 14.07 -22.82 8.22
CA VAL A 270 14.93 -21.98 7.42
C VAL A 270 14.67 -20.53 7.86
N GLY A 271 15.72 -19.81 8.27
CA GLY A 271 15.63 -18.40 8.63
C GLY A 271 16.01 -17.53 7.46
N TRP A 272 15.52 -16.30 7.42
CA TRP A 272 16.01 -15.29 6.49
C TRP A 272 16.62 -14.13 7.28
N LYS A 273 17.72 -13.59 6.76
CA LYS A 273 18.35 -12.40 7.33
C LYS A 273 18.59 -11.37 6.25
N PHE A 274 18.07 -10.18 6.50
CA PHE A 274 18.38 -8.99 5.72
C PHE A 274 19.10 -7.99 6.62
N TYR A 275 20.23 -7.48 6.13
CA TYR A 275 20.98 -6.42 6.77
C TYR A 275 21.06 -5.25 5.79
N GLY A 276 20.04 -4.41 5.84
CA GLY A 276 19.95 -3.22 5.01
C GLY A 276 18.83 -2.30 5.47
N ASN A 277 18.78 -1.12 4.87
CA ASN A 277 17.70 -0.17 5.08
C ASN A 277 17.49 0.68 3.82
N TYR A 278 16.31 1.29 3.72
CA TYR A 278 16.05 2.35 2.77
C TYR A 278 16.24 3.71 3.43
N GLY A 279 16.59 4.70 2.63
CA GLY A 279 16.68 6.09 3.08
C GLY A 279 16.21 7.05 2.00
N LEU A 280 15.68 8.20 2.42
CA LEU A 280 15.48 9.33 1.53
C LEU A 280 16.83 10.00 1.27
N LEU A 281 17.19 10.16 0.00
CA LEU A 281 18.41 10.89 -0.37
C LEU A 281 18.26 12.39 -0.12
N THR A 282 17.08 12.94 -0.41
CA THR A 282 16.71 14.32 -0.11
C THR A 282 15.19 14.43 -0.07
N GLU A 283 14.65 15.16 0.91
CA GLU A 283 13.19 15.27 1.12
C GLU A 283 12.44 15.92 -0.06
N ASN A 284 13.10 16.77 -0.83
CA ASN A 284 12.48 17.46 -1.96
C ASN A 284 12.47 16.66 -3.27
N ARG A 285 12.92 15.40 -3.24
CA ARG A 285 12.99 14.53 -4.43
C ARG A 285 11.94 13.45 -4.44
N ILE A 286 11.14 13.34 -3.39
CA ILE A 286 10.02 12.41 -3.32
C ILE A 286 8.78 13.19 -2.93
N VAL A 287 7.65 12.87 -3.54
CA VAL A 287 6.36 13.48 -3.20
C VAL A 287 5.34 12.39 -3.02
N ARG A 288 4.58 12.51 -1.93
CA ARG A 288 3.39 11.68 -1.71
C ARG A 288 2.15 12.48 -1.99
N GLY A 289 1.41 12.11 -3.02
CA GLY A 289 0.02 12.52 -3.19
C GLY A 289 -0.92 11.61 -2.38
N GLU A 290 -1.92 12.20 -1.74
CA GLU A 290 -2.99 11.49 -1.00
C GLU A 290 -4.35 11.80 -1.63
N TYR A 291 -5.11 10.76 -1.99
CA TYR A 291 -6.37 10.86 -2.75
C TYR A 291 -7.42 9.86 -2.27
N SER A 292 -8.70 10.17 -2.51
CA SER A 292 -9.78 9.18 -2.45
C SER A 292 -9.92 8.46 -3.80
N THR A 293 -10.74 7.40 -3.86
CA THR A 293 -11.03 6.69 -5.12
C THR A 293 -12.53 6.55 -5.35
N SER A 294 -12.94 6.39 -6.61
CA SER A 294 -14.34 6.16 -6.97
C SER A 294 -14.90 4.79 -6.55
N TYR A 295 -14.05 3.85 -6.14
CA TYR A 295 -14.45 2.48 -5.83
C TYR A 295 -14.89 2.23 -4.38
N GLU A 296 -14.78 3.25 -3.52
CA GLU A 296 -15.26 3.21 -2.13
C GLU A 296 -16.55 4.02 -1.92
N ASP A 297 -17.06 4.63 -3.00
CA ASP A 297 -18.32 5.38 -3.07
C ASP A 297 -19.54 4.45 -3.29
#